data_AF-A0A2D5FID7-F1
#
_entry.id   AF-A0A2D5FID7-F1
#
_cell.length_a   1.000
_cell.length_b   1.000
_cell.length_c   1.000
_cell.angle_alpha   90.00
_cell.angle_beta   90.00
_cell.angle_gamma   90.00
#
_symmetry.space_group_name_H-M   'P 1'
#
loop_
_entity.id
_entity.type
_entity.pdbx_description
1 polymer ?
#
loop_
_entity_poly.entity_id
_entity_poly.type
_entity_poly.pdbx_seq_one_letter_code
_entity_poly.pdbx_strand_id
1 'polypeptide(L)'
;MLLSLIAQSPLPVPTLLLSPVLGRAISEERMLFSRPPREKTLHQAVAERRLGMPDHLEVVTSAEDEICHPALARQVAKQLGINLSIFPNEGHMLESSSVKGALNRFLPTEGVRP
;
A
#
# COMPACT_ATOMS: atom_id res chain seq x y z
N MET A 1 3.86 -9.04 -0.37
CA MET A 1 2.46 -8.72 0.02
C MET A 1 1.52 -8.68 -1.18
N LEU A 2 1.62 -7.77 -2.17
CA LEU A 2 0.71 -7.85 -3.35
C LEU A 2 0.82 -9.17 -4.14
N LEU A 3 2.02 -9.74 -4.21
CA LEU A 3 2.26 -11.05 -4.83
C LEU A 3 1.44 -12.19 -4.20
N SER A 4 1.14 -12.14 -2.90
CA SER A 4 0.36 -13.20 -2.25
C SER A 4 -1.13 -13.13 -2.58
N LEU A 5 -1.60 -12.04 -3.20
CA LEU A 5 -2.99 -11.91 -3.65
C LEU A 5 -3.22 -12.52 -5.03
N ILE A 6 -2.17 -12.92 -5.75
CA ILE A 6 -2.29 -13.51 -7.09
C ILE A 6 -3.08 -14.82 -7.01
N ALA A 7 -4.11 -14.92 -7.86
CA ALA A 7 -5.01 -16.07 -7.97
C ALA A 7 -5.72 -16.46 -6.66
N GLN A 8 -5.77 -15.53 -5.68
CA GLN A 8 -6.61 -15.70 -4.51
C GLN A 8 -8.04 -15.29 -4.82
N SER A 9 -8.99 -15.84 -4.08
CA SER A 9 -10.35 -15.28 -4.05
C SER A 9 -10.33 -13.89 -3.42
N PRO A 10 -11.27 -12.99 -3.77
CA PRO A 10 -11.45 -11.72 -3.08
C PRO A 10 -11.55 -11.91 -1.57
N LEU A 11 -10.99 -10.96 -0.82
CA LEU A 11 -10.90 -11.02 0.64
C LEU A 11 -11.95 -10.08 1.25
N PRO A 12 -12.97 -10.58 1.98
CA PRO A 12 -14.01 -9.73 2.56
C PRO A 12 -13.54 -9.09 3.88
N VAL A 13 -12.33 -8.54 3.89
CA VAL A 13 -11.73 -7.89 5.05
C VAL A 13 -11.15 -6.54 4.65
N PRO A 14 -11.52 -5.44 5.33
CA PRO A 14 -10.82 -4.18 5.16
C PRO A 14 -9.34 -4.36 5.51
N THR A 15 -8.44 -3.86 4.65
CA THR A 15 -7.00 -3.90 4.88
C THR A 15 -6.38 -2.50 4.85
N LEU A 16 -5.63 -2.14 5.90
CA LEU A 16 -4.81 -0.93 5.96
C LEU A 16 -3.34 -1.33 5.93
N LEU A 17 -2.55 -0.69 5.08
CA LEU A 17 -1.12 -0.92 4.97
C LEU A 17 -0.36 0.33 5.35
N LEU A 18 0.57 0.21 6.29
CA LEU A 18 1.41 1.30 6.78
C LEU A 18 2.81 1.15 6.18
N SER A 19 3.24 2.14 5.40
CA SER A 19 4.51 2.21 4.68
C SER A 19 4.92 0.90 3.99
N PRO A 20 4.03 0.24 3.21
CA PRO A 20 4.34 -1.07 2.64
C PRO A 20 5.40 -0.98 1.53
N VAL A 21 6.20 -2.03 1.37
CA VAL A 21 7.06 -2.16 0.18
C VAL A 21 6.19 -2.53 -1.03
N LEU A 22 5.99 -1.59 -1.95
CA LEU A 22 5.03 -1.72 -3.07
C LEU A 22 5.63 -2.19 -4.40
N GLY A 23 6.95 -2.15 -4.55
CA GLY A 23 7.53 -2.29 -5.87
C GLY A 23 9.01 -1.95 -5.91
N ARG A 24 9.52 -1.71 -7.12
CA ARG A 24 10.86 -1.13 -7.29
C ARG A 24 10.90 0.27 -6.68
N ALA A 25 11.60 0.42 -5.57
CA ALA A 25 12.13 1.71 -5.19
C ALA A 25 13.44 1.91 -5.99
N ILE A 26 13.44 2.83 -6.94
CA ILE A 26 14.66 3.37 -7.54
C ILE A 26 14.88 4.71 -6.84
N SER A 27 15.71 4.72 -5.80
CA SER A 27 16.26 5.96 -5.28
C SER A 27 17.63 6.15 -5.93
N GLU A 28 17.69 7.04 -6.92
CA GLU A 28 18.95 7.43 -7.58
C GLU A 28 19.93 8.04 -6.56
N GLU A 29 19.40 8.68 -5.52
CA GLU A 29 20.15 9.36 -4.47
C GLU A 29 20.83 8.39 -3.47
N ARG A 30 20.24 7.21 -3.23
CA ARG A 30 20.73 6.25 -2.21
C ARG A 30 21.30 4.93 -2.75
N MET A 31 21.40 4.76 -4.07
CA MET A 31 21.82 3.49 -4.71
C MET A 31 21.08 2.24 -4.20
N LEU A 32 19.85 2.41 -3.70
CA LEU A 32 19.04 1.31 -3.16
C LEU A 32 18.28 0.64 -4.30
N PHE A 33 18.56 -0.66 -4.50
CA PHE A 33 17.92 -1.47 -5.52
C PHE A 33 17.09 -2.58 -4.88
N SER A 34 15.81 -2.28 -4.61
CA SER A 34 14.85 -3.32 -4.21
C SER A 34 14.07 -3.79 -5.43
N ARG A 35 14.19 -5.07 -5.79
CA ARG A 35 13.33 -5.73 -6.76
C ARG A 35 12.47 -6.76 -6.04
N PRO A 36 11.15 -6.53 -5.91
CA PRO A 36 10.27 -7.58 -5.43
C PRO A 36 10.41 -8.80 -6.36
N PRO A 37 10.55 -10.01 -5.81
CA PRO A 37 10.62 -11.21 -6.63
C PRO A 37 9.38 -11.32 -7.52
N ARG A 38 9.52 -11.80 -8.75
CA ARG A 38 8.39 -12.02 -9.69
C ARG A 38 7.60 -10.75 -10.08
N GLU A 39 8.27 -9.61 -10.16
CA GLU A 39 7.68 -8.34 -10.63
C GLU A 39 6.89 -8.48 -11.95
N LYS A 40 7.42 -9.17 -12.96
CA LYS A 40 6.68 -9.42 -14.23
C LYS A 40 5.35 -10.13 -13.99
N THR A 41 5.33 -11.12 -13.11
CA THR A 41 4.13 -11.88 -12.75
C THR A 41 3.12 -10.99 -12.04
N LEU A 42 3.57 -10.06 -11.19
CA LEU A 42 2.69 -9.09 -10.54
C LEU A 42 2.06 -8.14 -11.55
N HIS A 43 2.84 -7.53 -12.44
CA HIS A 43 2.32 -6.62 -13.49
C HIS A 43 1.29 -7.34 -14.37
N GLN A 44 1.58 -8.57 -14.77
CA GLN A 44 0.64 -9.37 -15.54
C GLN A 44 -0.64 -9.68 -14.75
N ALA A 45 -0.52 -10.04 -13.47
CA ALA A 45 -1.69 -10.29 -12.62
C ALA A 45 -2.54 -9.02 -12.38
N VAL A 46 -1.92 -7.85 -12.28
CA VAL A 46 -2.62 -6.56 -12.22
C VAL A 46 -3.37 -6.29 -13.51
N ALA A 47 -2.70 -6.42 -14.66
CA ALA A 47 -3.30 -6.18 -15.97
C ALA A 47 -4.48 -7.14 -16.26
N GLU A 48 -4.34 -8.41 -15.87
CA GLU A 48 -5.35 -9.45 -16.05
C GLU A 48 -6.39 -9.47 -14.91
N ARG A 49 -6.33 -8.54 -13.95
CA ARG A 49 -7.23 -8.45 -12.78
C ARG A 49 -7.33 -9.76 -11.99
N ARG A 50 -6.20 -10.46 -11.83
CA ARG A 50 -6.09 -11.74 -11.12
C ARG A 50 -5.62 -11.60 -9.68
N LEU A 51 -5.78 -10.43 -9.08
CA LEU A 51 -5.54 -10.23 -7.66
C LEU A 51 -6.85 -10.41 -6.90
N GLY A 52 -6.85 -11.29 -5.90
CA GLY A 52 -7.93 -11.38 -4.91
C GLY A 52 -7.86 -10.17 -3.98
N MET A 53 -8.31 -9.03 -4.49
CA MET A 53 -8.24 -7.77 -3.75
C MET A 53 -9.15 -7.82 -2.52
N PRO A 54 -8.77 -7.16 -1.42
CA PRO A 54 -9.69 -6.86 -0.34
C PRO A 54 -10.83 -5.96 -0.82
N ASP A 55 -12.02 -6.09 -0.22
CA ASP A 55 -13.17 -5.21 -0.51
C ASP A 55 -12.83 -3.73 -0.30
N HIS A 56 -11.96 -3.46 0.67
CA HIS A 56 -11.43 -2.15 0.96
C HIS A 56 -9.94 -2.25 1.26
N LEU A 57 -9.11 -1.55 0.49
CA LEU A 57 -7.66 -1.50 0.69
C LEU A 57 -7.20 -0.05 0.70
N GLU A 58 -6.52 0.34 1.78
CA GLU A 58 -5.86 1.64 1.90
C GLU A 58 -4.37 1.47 2.14
N VAL A 59 -3.58 2.35 1.52
CA VAL A 59 -2.15 2.50 1.79
C VAL A 59 -1.93 3.85 2.46
N VAL A 60 -1.11 3.85 3.50
CA VAL A 60 -0.59 5.03 4.16
C VAL A 60 0.92 5.01 4.02
N THR A 61 1.49 6.12 3.59
CA THR A 61 2.94 6.35 3.59
C THR A 61 3.21 7.82 3.87
N SER A 62 4.45 8.26 3.78
CA SER A 62 4.88 9.63 4.04
C SER A 62 5.72 10.18 2.89
N ALA A 63 5.78 11.50 2.79
CA ALA A 63 6.44 12.19 1.68
C ALA A 63 7.95 11.93 1.61
N GLU A 64 8.58 11.60 2.73
CA GLU A 64 10.02 11.32 2.83
C GLU A 64 10.27 9.82 3.06
N ASP A 65 9.28 8.95 2.80
CA ASP A 65 9.45 7.50 2.83
C ASP A 65 10.23 7.03 1.59
N GLU A 66 11.50 6.73 1.78
CA GLU A 66 12.37 6.24 0.71
C GLU A 66 12.16 4.76 0.39
N ILE A 67 11.52 4.01 1.28
CA ILE A 67 11.24 2.59 1.10
C ILE A 67 9.90 2.42 0.38
N CYS A 68 8.84 3.08 0.86
CA CYS A 68 7.54 3.19 0.18
C CYS A 68 7.49 4.50 -0.61
N HIS A 69 8.31 4.62 -1.65
CA HIS A 69 8.45 5.86 -2.41
C HIS A 69 7.08 6.43 -2.86
N PRO A 70 6.73 7.68 -2.50
CA PRO A 70 5.38 8.24 -2.73
C PRO A 70 4.93 8.20 -4.20
N ALA A 71 5.84 8.45 -5.13
CA ALA A 71 5.54 8.37 -6.56
C ALA A 71 5.12 6.95 -6.99
N LEU A 72 5.81 5.93 -6.49
CA LEU A 72 5.46 4.53 -6.75
C LEU A 72 4.14 4.18 -6.07
N ALA A 73 3.93 4.63 -4.83
CA ALA A 73 2.67 4.43 -4.12
C ALA A 73 1.48 5.01 -4.90
N ARG A 74 1.60 6.23 -5.43
CA ARG A 74 0.57 6.85 -6.29
C ARG A 74 0.30 6.04 -7.56
N GLN A 75 1.35 5.55 -8.22
CA GLN A 75 1.21 4.74 -9.42
C GLN A 75 0.46 3.44 -9.12
N VAL A 76 0.88 2.70 -8.10
CA VAL A 76 0.25 1.43 -7.70
C VAL A 76 -1.19 1.68 -7.26
N ALA A 77 -1.44 2.73 -6.47
CA ALA A 77 -2.77 3.09 -6.02
C ALA A 77 -3.72 3.34 -7.21
N LYS A 78 -3.25 4.12 -8.20
CA LYS A 78 -4.01 4.38 -9.43
C LYS A 78 -4.26 3.12 -10.25
N GLN A 79 -3.27 2.24 -10.39
CA GLN A 79 -3.39 1.00 -11.16
C GLN A 79 -4.37 0.01 -10.53
N LEU A 80 -4.39 -0.07 -9.20
CA LEU A 80 -5.22 -0.99 -8.44
C LEU A 80 -6.57 -0.40 -8.01
N GLY A 81 -6.77 0.91 -8.17
CA GLY A 81 -7.98 1.60 -7.72
C GLY A 81 -8.12 1.63 -6.19
N ILE A 82 -7.01 1.69 -5.46
CA ILE A 82 -6.99 1.67 -3.99
C ILE A 82 -6.71 3.06 -3.41
N ASN A 83 -7.16 3.28 -2.17
CA ASN A 83 -6.97 4.57 -1.50
C ASN A 83 -5.53 4.74 -1.04
N LEU A 84 -5.03 5.98 -1.12
CA LEU A 84 -3.67 6.33 -0.71
C LEU A 84 -3.67 7.62 0.12
N SER A 85 -3.12 7.55 1.32
CA SER A 85 -2.79 8.71 2.15
C SER A 85 -1.28 8.91 2.20
N ILE A 86 -0.82 10.14 1.99
CA ILE A 86 0.60 10.51 2.11
C ILE A 86 0.71 11.60 3.17
N PHE A 87 1.40 11.31 4.27
CA PHE A 87 1.65 12.29 5.33
C PHE A 87 2.86 13.18 4.99
N PRO A 88 2.77 14.50 5.20
CA PRO A 88 3.90 15.40 5.01
C PRO A 88 4.91 15.27 6.17
N ASN A 89 6.18 15.54 5.89
CA ASN A 89 7.26 15.69 6.88
C ASN A 89 7.53 14.47 7.77
N GLU A 90 7.23 13.26 7.29
CA GLU A 90 7.57 12.01 7.96
C GLU A 90 8.40 11.13 7.01
N GLY A 91 9.28 10.30 7.57
CA GLY A 91 10.01 9.26 6.86
C GLY A 91 9.29 7.91 6.93
N HIS A 92 10.00 6.81 6.63
CA HIS A 92 9.42 5.47 6.64
C HIS A 92 8.78 5.08 7.99
N MET A 93 9.43 5.48 9.09
CA MET A 93 8.90 5.33 10.44
C MET A 93 7.86 6.42 10.68
N LEU A 94 6.59 6.08 10.43
CA LEU A 94 5.47 6.97 10.68
C LEU A 94 5.34 7.29 12.16
N GLU A 95 4.97 8.53 12.47
CA GLU A 95 4.75 8.96 13.84
C GLU A 95 3.54 8.26 14.46
N SER A 96 3.63 7.96 15.76
CA SER A 96 2.57 7.24 16.48
C SER A 96 1.22 7.97 16.43
N SER A 97 1.22 9.31 16.44
CA SER A 97 0.04 10.15 16.28
C SER A 97 -0.60 10.00 14.89
N SER A 98 0.22 9.97 13.84
CA SER A 98 -0.22 9.80 12.45
C SER A 98 -0.77 8.41 12.18
N VAL A 99 -0.12 7.37 12.71
CA VAL A 99 -0.63 5.99 12.68
C VAL A 99 -1.97 5.89 13.42
N LYS A 100 -2.08 6.47 14.62
CA LYS A 100 -3.33 6.49 15.38
C LYS A 100 -4.44 7.21 14.61
N GLY A 101 -4.12 8.33 13.97
CA GLY A 101 -5.05 9.07 13.12
C GLY A 101 -5.52 8.24 11.91
N ALA A 102 -4.61 7.50 11.26
CA ALA A 102 -4.97 6.60 10.16
C ALA A 102 -5.86 5.46 10.63
N LEU A 103 -5.52 4.81 11.75
CA LEU A 103 -6.33 3.74 12.35
C LEU A 103 -7.72 4.22 12.74
N ASN A 104 -7.85 5.40 13.35
CA ASN A 104 -9.14 5.96 13.74
C ASN A 104 -10.05 6.29 12.54
N ARG A 105 -9.47 6.63 11.38
CA ARG A 105 -10.23 6.85 10.14
C ARG A 105 -10.62 5.54 9.48
N PHE A 106 -9.73 4.56 9.55
CA PHE A 106 -9.88 3.28 8.86
C PHE A 106 -10.81 2.31 9.61
N LEU A 107 -10.67 2.24 10.94
CA LEU A 107 -11.52 1.41 11.77
C LEU A 107 -12.86 2.12 11.97
N PRO A 108 -13.99 1.41 11.82
CA PRO A 108 -15.28 1.97 12.20
C PRO A 108 -15.21 2.35 13.69
N THR A 109 -15.69 3.55 14.02
CA THR A 109 -15.85 3.95 15.42
C THR A 109 -16.76 2.91 16.07
N GLU A 110 -16.30 2.25 17.13
CA GLU A 110 -17.10 1.25 17.87
C GLU A 110 -18.52 1.81 18.13
N GLY A 111 -19.52 1.23 17.46
CA GLY A 111 -20.92 1.62 17.61
C GLY A 111 -21.77 1.37 16.37
N VAL A 112 -22.62 0.35 16.45
CA VAL A 112 -23.68 -0.04 15.49
C VAL A 112 -23.22 -0.94 14.34
N ARG A 113 -23.31 -2.24 14.57
CA ARG A 113 -23.65 -3.19 13.51
C ARG A 113 -25.20 -3.26 13.41
N PRO A 114 -25.81 -3.19 12.22
CA PRO A 114 -27.18 -3.64 12.04
C PRO A 114 -27.29 -5.16 12.22
#